data_AF-Q884J7-F1
#
_entry.id   AF-Q884J7-F1
#
_cell.length_a   1.000
_cell.length_b   1.000
_cell.length_c   1.000
_cell.angle_alpha   90.00
_cell.angle_beta   90.00
_cell.angle_gamma   90.00
#
_symmetry.space_group_name_H-M   'P 1'
#
loop_
_entity.id
_entity.type
_entity.pdbx_description
1 polymer ?
#
loop_
_entity_poly.entity_id
_entity_poly.type
_entity_poly.pdbx_seq_one_letter_code
_entity_poly.pdbx_strand_id
1 'polypeptide(L)' 'MATTQLIQKYMGETMLIVKANGGTVTVEKKAGDNWVVTDTFAKDGGYLLQLGNSSTRITPYAGAYFEVTR' A
#
# COMPACT_ATOMS: atom_id res chain seq x y z
N MET A 1 -10.06 6.56 -11.42
CA MET A 1 -10.52 6.30 -10.03
C MET A 1 -9.41 5.52 -9.34
N ALA A 2 -8.80 6.08 -8.30
CA ALA A 2 -7.72 5.41 -7.57
C ALA A 2 -8.32 4.30 -6.69
N THR A 3 -8.04 3.04 -7.01
CA THR A 3 -8.56 1.90 -6.24
C THR A 3 -7.86 1.85 -4.90
N THR A 4 -8.57 2.17 -3.82
CA THR A 4 -8.11 1.90 -2.46
C THR A 4 -8.24 0.40 -2.22
N GLN A 5 -7.14 -0.30 -1.94
CA GLN A 5 -7.19 -1.72 -1.57
C GLN A 5 -7.02 -1.87 -0.06
N LEU A 6 -7.99 -2.53 0.56
CA LEU A 6 -7.96 -2.81 1.99
C LEU A 6 -7.55 -4.28 2.18
N ILE A 7 -6.36 -4.49 2.71
CA ILE A 7 -5.81 -5.80 3.06
C ILE A 7 -6.17 -6.05 4.53
N GLN A 8 -7.19 -6.86 4.74
CA GLN A 8 -7.76 -7.15 6.06
C GLN A 8 -7.23 -8.43 6.71
N LYS A 9 -6.48 -9.25 5.97
CA LYS A 9 -6.01 -10.56 6.40
C LYS A 9 -4.49 -10.60 6.45
N TYR A 10 -3.94 -11.39 7.37
CA TYR A 10 -2.51 -11.69 7.47
C TYR A 10 -1.96 -12.08 6.10
N MET A 11 -1.17 -11.21 5.49
CA MET A 11 -0.55 -11.47 4.17
C MET A 11 0.93 -11.83 4.29
N GLY A 12 1.53 -11.75 5.48
CA GLY A 12 2.95 -12.03 5.65
C GLY A 12 3.80 -11.05 4.86
N GLU A 13 4.84 -11.55 4.20
CA GLU A 13 5.60 -10.79 3.21
C GLU A 13 4.79 -10.73 1.91
N THR A 14 4.39 -9.53 1.51
CA THR A 14 3.69 -9.29 0.25
C THR A 14 4.52 -8.37 -0.61
N MET A 15 4.56 -8.61 -1.92
CA MET A 15 5.24 -7.71 -2.84
C MET A 15 4.26 -6.68 -3.39
N LEU A 16 4.54 -5.41 -3.15
CA LEU A 16 3.83 -4.28 -3.70
C LEU A 16 4.58 -3.75 -4.92
N ILE A 17 4.04 -3.96 -6.11
CA ILE A 17 4.56 -3.34 -7.33
C ILE A 17 3.91 -1.97 -7.46
N VAL A 18 4.70 -0.91 -7.33
CA VAL A 18 4.25 0.48 -7.47
C VAL A 18 4.61 0.98 -8.86
N LYS A 19 3.65 1.63 -9.50
CA LYS A 19 3.85 2.53 -10.64
C LYS A 19 3.41 3.93 -10.24
N ALA A 20 4.36 4.80 -9.96
CA ALA A 20 4.11 6.16 -9.51
C ALA A 20 3.43 6.99 -10.61
N ASN A 21 3.89 6.92 -11.86
CA ASN A 21 3.36 7.71 -12.99
C ASN A 21 3.23 9.22 -12.69
N GLY A 22 4.14 9.78 -11.88
CA GLY A 22 4.08 11.17 -11.40
C GLY A 22 3.24 11.40 -10.14
N GLY A 23 2.61 10.35 -9.61
CA GLY A 23 1.94 10.30 -8.32
C GLY A 23 2.68 9.49 -7.26
N THR A 24 1.96 9.09 -6.21
CA THR A 24 2.53 8.33 -5.09
C THR A 24 1.57 7.24 -4.61
N VAL A 25 2.08 6.19 -3.99
CA VAL A 25 1.28 5.16 -3.33
C VAL A 25 1.57 5.20 -1.85
N THR A 26 0.55 5.49 -1.05
CA THR A 26 0.66 5.52 0.40
C THR A 26 0.14 4.21 0.97
N VAL A 27 0.89 3.65 1.92
CA VAL A 27 0.50 2.49 2.70
C VAL A 27 0.21 2.95 4.11
N GLU A 28 -0.98 2.61 4.59
CA GLU A 28 -1.51 3.00 5.88
C GLU A 28 -1.84 1.73 6.67
N LYS A 29 -1.46 1.68 7.95
CA LYS A 29 -1.86 0.60 8.86
C LYS A 29 -2.86 1.11 9.88
N LYS A 30 -3.84 0.27 10.21
CA LYS A 30 -4.83 0.59 11.24
C LYS A 30 -4.18 0.47 12.62
N ALA A 31 -4.18 1.57 13.37
CA ALA A 31 -3.69 1.67 14.74
C ALA A 31 -4.85 2.17 15.63
N GLY A 32 -5.52 1.24 16.32
CA GLY A 32 -6.78 1.54 17.01
C GLY A 32 -7.87 1.92 16.01
N ASP A 33 -8.45 3.11 16.17
CA ASP A 33 -9.46 3.66 15.27
C ASP A 33 -8.88 4.51 14.12
N ASN A 34 -7.58 4.82 14.16
CA ASN A 34 -6.92 5.67 13.17
C ASN A 34 -6.12 4.87 12.15
N TRP A 35 -5.94 5.45 10.97
CA TRP A 35 -5.03 4.97 9.94
C TRP A 35 -3.73 5.78 10.01
N VAL A 36 -2.61 5.09 10.12
CA VAL A 36 -1.27 5.71 10.19
C VAL A 36 -0.52 5.33 8.93
N VAL A 37 -0.07 6.34 8.17
CA VAL A 37 0.80 6.14 7.01
C VAL A 37 2.12 5.53 7.50
N THR A 38 2.43 4.31 7.06
CA THR A 38 3.71 3.65 7.36
C THR A 38 4.71 3.90 6.27
N ASP A 39 4.27 3.90 5.01
CA ASP A 39 5.15 4.01 3.85
C ASP A 39 4.52 4.87 2.77
N THR A 40 5.36 5.57 2.01
CA THR A 40 4.94 6.34 0.83
C THR A 40 5.93 6.11 -0.30
N PHE A 41 5.44 5.54 -1.39
CA PHE A 41 6.22 5.20 -2.57
C PHE A 41 5.95 6.22 -3.67
N ALA A 42 6.95 7.04 -3.97
CA ALA A 42 6.90 8.05 -5.04
C ALA A 42 7.67 7.64 -6.30
N LYS A 43 8.19 6.40 -6.33
CA LYS A 43 8.97 5.86 -7.44
C LYS A 43 8.41 4.52 -7.86
N ASP A 44 8.58 4.21 -9.13
CA ASP A 44 8.25 2.91 -9.68
C ASP A 44 9.20 1.85 -9.12
N GLY A 45 8.66 0.70 -8.69
CA GLY A 45 9.47 -0.36 -8.11
C GLY A 45 8.64 -1.45 -7.42
N GLY A 46 9.28 -2.60 -7.19
CA GLY A 46 8.75 -3.67 -6.35
C GLY A 46 9.23 -3.50 -4.91
N TYR A 47 8.29 -3.34 -3.98
CA TYR A 47 8.55 -3.13 -2.57
C TYR A 47 8.02 -4.30 -1.76
N LEU A 48 8.91 -5.00 -1.06
CA LEU A 48 8.52 -6.02 -0.10
C LEU A 48 7.92 -5.34 1.12
N LEU A 49 6.63 -5.55 1.34
CA LEU A 49 5.92 -5.06 2.50
C LEU A 49 5.68 -6.21 3.47
N GLN A 50 6.14 -6.02 4.70
CA GLN A 50 5.78 -6.91 5.79
C GLN A 50 4.44 -6.46 6.37
N LEU A 51 3.37 -7.05 5.82
CA LEU A 51 2.00 -6.83 6.25
C LEU A 51 1.69 -7.85 7.37
N GLY A 52 2.00 -7.45 8.60
CA GLY A 52 1.68 -8.23 9.81
C GLY A 52 0.18 -8.37 10.05
N ASN A 53 -0.23 -8.62 11.30
CA ASN A 53 -1.64 -8.87 11.64
C ASN A 53 -2.54 -7.61 11.68
N SER A 54 -2.13 -6.53 11.03
CA SER A 54 -2.85 -5.25 11.08
C SER A 54 -3.50 -4.98 9.75
N SER A 55 -4.75 -4.49 9.78
CA SER A 55 -5.43 -4.05 8.56
C SER A 55 -4.58 -2.98 7.89
N THR A 56 -4.21 -3.24 6.64
CA THR A 56 -3.40 -2.34 5.83
C THR A 56 -4.26 -1.79 4.70
N ARG A 57 -4.15 -0.50 4.45
CA ARG A 57 -4.83 0.23 3.38
C ARG A 57 -3.76 0.77 2.46
N ILE A 58 -3.90 0.52 1.17
CA ILE A 58 -3.00 1.03 0.15
C ILE A 58 -3.80 1.96 -0.73
N THR A 59 -3.36 3.22 -0.81
CA THR A 59 -4.06 4.30 -1.49
C THR A 59 -3.12 4.89 -2.55
N PRO A 60 -3.43 4.78 -3.85
CA PRO A 60 -2.70 5.48 -4.89
C PRO A 60 -3.17 6.93 -4.98
N TYR A 61 -2.25 7.84 -5.29
CA TYR A 61 -2.49 9.26 -5.45
C TYR A 61 -1.98 9.74 -6.82
N ALA A 62 -2.63 10.76 -7.39
CA ALA A 62 -2.23 11.44 -8.63
C ALA A 62 -1.88 10.50 -9.82
N GLY A 63 -2.73 9.50 -10.09
CA GLY A 63 -2.56 8.60 -11.24
C GLY A 63 -1.58 7.45 -11.00
N ALA A 64 -1.04 7.33 -9.78
CA ALA A 64 -0.29 6.16 -9.37
C ALA A 64 -1.16 4.89 -9.43
N TYR A 65 -0.51 3.78 -9.69
CA TYR A 65 -1.10 2.45 -9.68
C TYR A 65 -0.24 1.55 -8.82
N PHE A 66 -0.86 0.54 -8.23
CA PHE A 66 -0.12 -0.51 -7.54
C PHE A 66 -0.76 -1.86 -7.80
N GLU A 67 0.06 -2.89 -7.66
CA GLU A 67 -0.35 -4.27 -7.74
C GLU A 67 0.22 -5.02 -6.54
N VAL A 68 -0.61 -5.85 -5.92
CA VAL A 68 -0.21 -6.67 -4.77
C VAL A 68 -0.07 -8.11 -5.24
N THR A 69 1.14 -8.65 -5.15
CA THR A 69 1.46 -10.04 -5.48
C THR A 69 1.88 -10.77 -4.20
N ARG A 70 1.41 -12.03 -4.10
CA ARG A 70 1.81 -12.99 -3.06
C ARG A 70 2.70 -14.07 -3.67
#